data_AF-A0A1Z2TMC3-F1
#
_entry.id   AF-A0A1Z2TMC3-F1
#
_cell.length_a   1.000
_cell.length_b   1.000
_cell.length_c   1.000
_cell.angle_alpha   90.00
_cell.angle_beta   90.00
_cell.angle_gamma   90.00
#
_symmetry.space_group_name_H-M   'P 1'
#
loop_
_entity.id
_entity.type
_entity.pdbx_description
1 polymer ?
#
loop_
_entity_poly.entity_id
_entity_poly.type
_entity_poly.pdbx_seq_one_letter_code
_entity_poly.pdbx_strand_id
1 'polypeptide(L)'
;MRLSTGFVRASGYAYKVRRVLFALTRKKVDPREVVRAAGELNQKIFEKLQELGVEKSDVVRITVPFRIEDGTIKWDYEELNIEVYRKSEEEKLAMAMEEIEEREKALEEQIKELEELALQLRETSEKILEKLEELKQEHTSLKLRAEE
;
A
#
# COMPACT_ATOMS: atom_id res chain seq x y z
N MET A 1 6.46 15.95 -10.04
CA MET A 1 6.96 14.85 -9.17
C MET A 1 7.21 13.63 -10.04
N ARG A 2 7.89 12.59 -9.53
CA ARG A 2 8.18 11.37 -10.29
C ARG A 2 8.00 10.14 -9.40
N LEU A 3 7.25 9.16 -9.90
CA LEU A 3 7.16 7.83 -9.31
C LEU A 3 8.22 6.94 -9.97
N SER A 4 8.95 6.18 -9.15
CA SER A 4 9.86 5.13 -9.61
C SER A 4 9.71 3.92 -8.71
N THR A 5 9.50 2.74 -9.29
CA THR A 5 9.35 1.50 -8.52
C THR A 5 10.70 0.93 -8.07
N GLY A 6 11.80 1.33 -8.71
CA GLY A 6 13.03 0.53 -8.72
C GLY A 6 12.78 -0.83 -9.38
N PHE A 7 13.65 -1.80 -9.14
CA PHE A 7 13.44 -3.18 -9.56
C PHE A 7 12.31 -3.80 -8.76
N VAL A 8 11.37 -4.44 -9.45
CA VAL A 8 10.28 -5.19 -8.86
C VAL A 8 9.90 -6.35 -9.79
N ARG A 9 9.55 -7.49 -9.22
CA ARG A 9 9.00 -8.60 -10.00
C ARG A 9 7.69 -8.18 -10.67
N ALA A 10 7.47 -8.61 -11.91
CA ALA A 10 6.26 -8.29 -12.67
C ALA A 10 4.98 -8.79 -11.98
N SER A 11 5.01 -9.86 -11.19
CA SER A 11 3.85 -10.27 -10.36
C SER A 11 3.45 -9.21 -9.31
N GLY A 12 4.40 -8.45 -8.79
CA GLY A 12 4.23 -7.52 -7.66
C GLY A 12 4.22 -6.03 -8.04
N TYR A 13 4.34 -5.67 -9.33
CA TYR A 13 4.51 -4.26 -9.73
C TYR A 13 3.36 -3.38 -9.24
N ALA A 14 2.11 -3.88 -9.31
CA ALA A 14 0.91 -3.09 -9.01
C ALA A 14 0.88 -2.64 -7.54
N TYR A 15 1.30 -3.53 -6.64
CA TYR A 15 1.44 -3.23 -5.22
C TYR A 15 2.55 -2.20 -4.99
N LYS A 16 3.71 -2.38 -5.64
CA LYS A 16 4.85 -1.47 -5.54
C LYS A 16 4.50 -0.06 -6.00
N VAL A 17 3.81 0.08 -7.14
CA VAL A 17 3.33 1.37 -7.66
C VAL A 17 2.47 2.07 -6.61
N ARG A 18 1.44 1.38 -6.08
CA ARG A 18 0.54 1.95 -5.08
C ARG A 18 1.28 2.36 -3.80
N ARG A 19 2.15 1.49 -3.27
CA ARG A 19 2.92 1.76 -2.04
C ARG A 19 3.85 2.96 -2.19
N VAL A 20 4.57 3.05 -3.31
CA VAL A 20 5.45 4.20 -3.61
C VAL A 20 4.63 5.48 -3.77
N LEU A 21 3.47 5.40 -4.43
CA LEU A 21 2.60 6.56 -4.60
C LEU A 21 2.10 7.10 -3.26
N PHE A 22 1.62 6.24 -2.35
CA PHE A 22 1.24 6.62 -1.00
C PHE A 22 2.37 7.32 -0.24
N ALA A 23 3.60 6.83 -0.37
CA ALA A 23 4.76 7.45 0.26
C ALA A 23 5.03 8.86 -0.29
N LEU A 24 4.97 9.03 -1.61
CA LEU A 24 5.24 10.30 -2.29
C LEU A 24 4.17 11.37 -2.03
N THR A 25 2.91 10.96 -1.91
CA THR A 25 1.75 11.86 -1.77
C THR A 25 1.22 12.00 -0.35
N ARG A 26 1.92 11.41 0.63
CA ARG A 26 1.54 11.44 2.05
C ARG A 26 1.21 12.87 2.51
N LYS A 27 0.02 13.05 3.10
CA LYS A 27 -0.55 14.35 3.56
C LYS A 27 -0.84 15.40 2.47
N LYS A 28 -0.65 15.08 1.19
CA LYS A 28 -0.91 16.01 0.06
C LYS A 28 -2.17 15.65 -0.72
N VAL A 29 -2.57 14.39 -0.69
CA VAL A 29 -3.66 13.83 -1.49
C VAL A 29 -4.48 12.91 -0.59
N ASP A 30 -5.79 12.88 -0.79
CA ASP A 30 -6.69 11.97 -0.08
C ASP A 30 -6.32 10.51 -0.38
N PRO A 31 -6.30 9.60 0.60
CA PRO A 31 -6.00 8.19 0.38
C PRO A 31 -6.84 7.52 -0.72
N ARG A 32 -8.11 7.89 -0.87
CA ARG A 32 -9.00 7.35 -1.91
C ARG A 32 -8.55 7.76 -3.30
N GLU A 33 -8.10 9.01 -3.45
CA GLU A 33 -7.55 9.52 -4.70
C GLU A 33 -6.24 8.81 -5.08
N VAL A 34 -5.39 8.50 -4.09
CA VAL A 34 -4.18 7.69 -4.32
C VAL A 34 -4.53 6.29 -4.84
N VAL A 35 -5.55 5.64 -4.26
CA VAL A 35 -6.02 4.33 -4.73
C VAL A 35 -6.55 4.40 -6.16
N ARG A 36 -7.38 5.41 -6.47
CA ARG A 36 -7.92 5.63 -7.83
C ARG A 36 -6.79 5.81 -8.85
N ALA A 37 -5.89 6.77 -8.60
CA ALA A 37 -4.81 7.10 -9.52
C ALA A 37 -3.81 5.94 -9.71
N ALA A 38 -3.53 5.17 -8.66
CA ALA A 38 -2.72 3.96 -8.78
C ALA A 38 -3.41 2.88 -9.62
N GLY A 39 -4.73 2.72 -9.47
CA GLY A 39 -5.52 1.77 -10.27
C GLY A 39 -5.47 2.08 -11.76
N GLU A 40 -5.68 3.35 -12.13
CA GLU A 40 -5.62 3.81 -13.53
C GLU A 40 -4.23 3.60 -14.15
N LEU A 41 -3.17 3.97 -13.41
CA LEU A 41 -1.80 3.75 -13.85
C LEU A 41 -1.49 2.25 -13.99
N ASN A 42 -1.91 1.42 -13.04
CA ASN A 42 -1.69 -0.02 -13.07
C ASN A 42 -2.37 -0.68 -14.26
N GLN A 43 -3.60 -0.27 -14.61
CA GLN A 43 -4.27 -0.75 -15.81
C GLN A 43 -3.45 -0.43 -17.07
N LYS A 44 -2.95 0.80 -17.17
CA LYS A 44 -2.13 1.21 -18.33
C LYS A 44 -0.80 0.47 -18.41
N ILE A 45 -0.16 0.22 -17.27
CA ILE A 45 1.08 -0.57 -17.20
C ILE A 45 0.79 -2.02 -17.59
N PHE A 46 -0.31 -2.61 -17.12
CA PHE A 46 -0.69 -3.98 -17.44
C PHE A 46 -0.83 -4.19 -18.95
N GLU A 47 -1.55 -3.29 -19.64
CA GLU A 47 -1.68 -3.32 -21.11
C GLU A 47 -0.31 -3.32 -21.78
N LYS A 48 0.59 -2.39 -21.41
CA LYS A 48 1.95 -2.32 -21.96
C LYS A 48 2.77 -3.58 -21.67
N LEU A 49 2.66 -4.16 -20.47
CA LEU A 49 3.37 -5.39 -20.12
C LEU A 49 2.87 -6.58 -20.95
N GLN A 50 1.57 -6.64 -21.26
CA GLN A 50 1.02 -7.66 -22.15
C GLN A 50 1.50 -7.49 -23.59
N GLU A 51 1.53 -6.27 -24.12
CA GLU A 51 2.07 -5.96 -25.45
C GLU A 51 3.55 -6.35 -25.58
N LEU A 52 4.32 -6.14 -24.52
CA LEU A 52 5.73 -6.53 -24.43
C LEU A 52 5.92 -8.03 -24.12
N GLY A 53 4.85 -8.79 -23.89
CA GLY A 53 4.89 -10.21 -23.55
C GLY A 53 5.66 -10.51 -22.26
N VAL A 54 5.56 -9.64 -21.25
CA VAL A 54 6.26 -9.79 -19.96
C VAL A 54 5.66 -10.92 -19.13
N GLU A 55 6.51 -11.83 -18.65
CA GLU A 55 6.08 -12.92 -17.77
C GLU A 55 6.08 -12.49 -16.30
N LYS A 56 5.32 -13.19 -15.46
CA LYS A 56 5.24 -12.90 -14.01
C LYS A 56 6.59 -13.04 -13.29
N SER A 57 7.49 -13.85 -13.84
CA SER A 57 8.84 -14.13 -13.35
C SER A 57 9.86 -13.05 -13.74
N ASP A 58 9.54 -12.22 -14.72
CA ASP A 58 10.42 -11.14 -15.16
C ASP A 58 10.49 -10.02 -14.11
N VAL A 59 11.53 -9.20 -14.22
CA VAL A 59 11.72 -8.02 -13.38
C VAL A 59 11.47 -6.78 -14.23
N VAL A 60 10.76 -5.81 -13.67
CA VAL A 60 10.46 -4.54 -14.32
C VAL A 60 10.91 -3.37 -13.46
N ARG A 61 11.17 -2.24 -14.12
CA ARG A 61 11.36 -0.96 -13.47
C ARG A 61 10.50 0.09 -14.17
N ILE A 62 9.57 0.65 -13.42
CA ILE A 62 8.57 1.58 -13.93
C ILE A 62 8.89 2.97 -13.40
N THR A 63 8.94 3.94 -14.31
CA THR A 63 9.11 5.36 -13.97
C THR A 63 8.06 6.19 -14.69
N VAL A 64 7.39 7.08 -13.97
CA VAL A 64 6.37 7.96 -14.55
C VAL A 64 6.32 9.30 -13.80
N PRO A 65 6.41 10.45 -14.50
CA PRO A 65 6.15 11.74 -13.88
C PRO A 65 4.67 11.96 -13.58
N PHE A 66 4.40 12.80 -12.60
CA PHE A 66 3.04 13.24 -12.29
C PHE A 66 3.02 14.60 -11.60
N ARG A 67 1.85 15.23 -11.61
CA ARG A 67 1.54 16.47 -10.89
C ARG A 67 0.33 16.25 -9.99
N ILE A 68 0.23 17.08 -8.96
CA ILE A 68 -0.96 17.15 -8.13
C ILE A 68 -1.65 18.47 -8.46
N GLU A 69 -2.87 18.39 -8.95
CA GLU A 69 -3.70 19.54 -9.36
C GLU A 69 -5.06 19.39 -8.65
N ASP A 70 -5.44 20.39 -7.85
CA ASP A 70 -6.69 20.41 -7.07
C ASP A 70 -6.91 19.15 -6.22
N GLY A 71 -5.82 18.64 -5.63
CA GLY A 71 -5.85 17.43 -4.82
C GLY A 71 -5.96 16.12 -5.61
N THR A 72 -5.95 16.18 -6.95
CA THR A 72 -5.97 15.01 -7.85
C THR A 72 -4.61 14.73 -8.48
N ILE A 73 -4.33 13.47 -8.80
CA ILE A 73 -3.07 13.05 -9.42
C ILE A 73 -3.24 13.00 -10.94
N LYS A 74 -2.40 13.74 -11.66
CA LYS A 74 -2.32 13.77 -13.12
C LYS A 74 -1.02 13.15 -13.59
N TRP A 75 -1.12 12.02 -14.29
CA TRP A 75 0.02 11.30 -14.85
C TRP A 75 0.49 11.91 -16.17
N ASP A 76 1.80 11.92 -16.36
CA ASP A 76 2.40 12.17 -17.67
C ASP A 76 2.67 10.81 -18.34
N TYR A 77 1.73 10.36 -19.16
CA TYR A 77 1.83 9.05 -19.82
C TYR A 77 2.81 9.05 -21.00
N GLU A 78 3.17 10.22 -21.54
CA GLU A 78 4.16 10.32 -22.62
C GLU A 78 5.56 9.96 -22.08
N GLU A 79 5.85 10.36 -20.83
CA GLU A 79 7.08 10.01 -20.12
C GLU A 79 6.98 8.70 -19.29
N LEU A 80 5.93 7.88 -19.49
CA LEU A 80 5.85 6.55 -18.86
C LEU A 80 6.91 5.61 -19.47
N ASN A 81 7.94 5.32 -18.69
CA ASN A 81 9.02 4.40 -19.04
C ASN A 81 8.91 3.08 -18.27
N ILE A 82 9.04 1.97 -19.00
CA ILE A 82 9.05 0.60 -18.45
C ILE A 82 10.29 -0.11 -18.98
N GLU A 83 11.25 -0.36 -18.10
CA GLU A 83 12.42 -1.21 -18.37
C GLU A 83 12.06 -2.65 -17.99
N VAL A 84 12.32 -3.61 -18.89
CA VAL A 84 12.02 -5.04 -18.69
C VAL A 84 13.33 -5.82 -18.68
N TYR A 85 13.47 -6.69 -17.69
CA TYR A 85 14.61 -7.59 -17.49
C TYR A 85 14.08 -9.02 -17.48
N ARG A 86 14.33 -9.75 -18.58
CA ARG A 86 13.83 -11.12 -18.75
C ARG A 86 14.54 -12.06 -17.77
N LYS A 87 13.80 -12.97 -17.14
CA LYS A 87 14.41 -13.97 -16.24
C LYS A 87 15.47 -14.82 -16.96
N SER A 88 15.30 -15.10 -18.25
CA SER A 88 16.26 -15.85 -19.07
C SER A 88 17.59 -15.12 -19.30
N GLU A 89 17.58 -13.79 -19.19
CA GLU A 89 18.76 -12.94 -19.41
C GLU A 89 19.39 -12.52 -18.08
N GLU A 90 18.56 -12.27 -17.07
CA GLU A 90 18.92 -11.70 -15.77
C GLU A 90 18.48 -12.60 -14.61
N GLU A 91 18.88 -13.87 -14.65
CA GLU A 91 18.43 -14.91 -13.70
C GLU A 91 18.69 -14.53 -12.23
N LYS A 92 19.89 -14.01 -11.92
CA LYS A 92 20.27 -13.60 -10.55
C LYS A 92 19.40 -12.46 -10.03
N LEU A 93 19.05 -11.50 -10.90
CA LEU A 93 18.17 -10.39 -10.55
C LEU A 93 16.75 -10.92 -10.29
N ALA A 94 16.25 -11.80 -11.15
CA ALA A 94 14.94 -12.42 -10.96
C ALA A 94 14.85 -13.22 -9.65
N MET A 95 15.87 -14.01 -9.32
CA MET A 95 15.94 -14.74 -8.05
C MET A 95 15.96 -13.79 -6.84
N ALA A 96 16.76 -12.73 -6.89
CA ALA A 96 16.81 -11.74 -5.81
C ALA A 96 15.45 -11.04 -5.62
N MET A 97 14.74 -10.72 -6.71
CA MET A 97 13.41 -10.09 -6.62
C MET A 97 12.32 -11.07 -6.15
N GLU A 98 12.48 -12.36 -6.44
CA GLU A 98 11.63 -13.44 -5.91
C GLU A 98 11.77 -13.55 -4.39
N GLU A 99 13.00 -13.57 -3.85
CA GLU A 99 13.23 -13.56 -2.40
C GLU A 99 12.64 -12.32 -1.72
N ILE A 100 12.73 -11.15 -2.36
CA ILE A 100 12.12 -9.92 -1.83
C ILE A 100 10.59 -10.05 -1.79
N GLU A 101 9.97 -10.56 -2.84
CA GLU A 101 8.52 -10.77 -2.89
C GLU A 101 8.05 -11.72 -1.78
N GLU A 102 8.78 -12.80 -1.52
CA GLU A 102 8.49 -13.74 -0.43
C GLU A 102 8.57 -13.07 0.95
N ARG A 103 9.61 -12.26 1.18
CA ARG A 103 9.76 -11.48 2.42
C ARG A 103 8.63 -10.45 2.58
N GLU A 104 8.21 -9.81 1.49
CA GLU A 104 7.08 -8.87 1.53
C GLU A 104 5.77 -9.58 1.90
N LYS A 105 5.51 -10.78 1.37
CA LYS A 105 4.33 -11.58 1.75
C LYS A 105 4.35 -11.98 3.22
N ALA A 106 5.49 -12.46 3.73
CA ALA A 106 5.65 -12.80 5.14
C ALA A 106 5.43 -11.59 6.05
N LEU A 107 5.89 -10.40 5.63
CA LEU A 107 5.64 -9.17 6.37
C LEU A 107 4.15 -8.77 6.34
N GLU A 108 3.44 -8.98 5.23
CA GLU A 108 2.00 -8.73 5.15
C GLU A 108 1.19 -9.62 6.08
N GLU A 109 1.59 -10.89 6.26
CA GLU A 109 0.97 -11.79 7.23
C GLU A 109 1.16 -11.28 8.66
N GLN A 110 2.38 -10.86 9.02
CA GLN A 110 2.65 -10.27 10.34
C GLN A 110 1.86 -8.98 10.59
N ILE A 111 1.67 -8.15 9.55
CA ILE A 111 0.86 -6.93 9.66
C ILE A 111 -0.62 -7.29 9.95
N LYS A 112 -1.16 -8.32 9.30
CA LYS A 112 -2.54 -8.78 9.57
C LYS A 112 -2.71 -9.26 11.00
N GLU A 113 -1.76 -10.04 11.52
CA GLU A 113 -1.79 -10.48 12.93
C GLU A 113 -1.76 -9.28 13.89
N LEU A 114 -0.94 -8.26 13.59
CA LEU A 114 -0.91 -7.02 14.38
C LEU A 114 -2.22 -6.22 14.30
N GLU A 115 -2.87 -6.18 13.13
CA GLU A 115 -4.18 -5.54 12.97
C GLU A 115 -5.26 -6.25 13.82
N GLU A 116 -5.27 -7.59 13.83
CA GLU A 116 -6.19 -8.36 14.67
C GLU A 116 -5.97 -8.12 16.17
N LEU A 117 -4.71 -8.12 16.62
CA LEU A 117 -4.37 -7.80 18.01
C LEU A 117 -4.80 -6.38 18.40
N ALA A 118 -4.65 -5.41 17.49
CA ALA A 118 -5.08 -4.03 17.73
C ALA A 118 -6.61 -3.92 17.88
N LEU A 119 -7.38 -4.68 17.09
CA LEU A 119 -8.84 -4.74 17.23
C LEU A 119 -9.25 -5.35 18.58
N GLN A 120 -8.64 -6.46 18.98
CA GLN A 120 -8.89 -7.09 20.27
C GLN A 120 -8.57 -6.16 21.45
N LEU A 121 -7.45 -5.41 21.35
CA LEU A 121 -7.08 -4.41 22.34
C LEU A 121 -8.14 -3.30 22.44
N ARG A 122 -8.63 -2.82 21.30
CA ARG A 122 -9.69 -1.80 21.27
C ARG A 122 -10.98 -2.32 21.94
N GLU A 123 -11.45 -3.50 21.60
CA GLU A 123 -12.64 -4.10 22.22
C GLU A 123 -12.48 -4.30 23.72
N THR A 124 -11.28 -4.75 24.15
CA THR A 124 -10.97 -4.90 25.57
C THR A 124 -10.98 -3.56 26.29
N SER A 125 -10.42 -2.52 25.65
CA SER A 125 -10.46 -1.16 26.19
C SER A 125 -11.89 -0.63 26.33
N GLU A 126 -12.76 -0.90 25.36
CA GLU A 126 -14.18 -0.52 25.40
C GLU A 126 -14.88 -1.20 26.59
N LYS A 127 -14.68 -2.52 26.79
CA LYS A 127 -15.23 -3.26 27.96
C LYS A 127 -14.73 -2.75 29.31
N ILE A 128 -13.45 -2.38 29.40
CA ILE A 128 -12.88 -1.81 30.63
C ILE A 128 -13.55 -0.47 30.97
N LEU A 129 -13.78 0.38 29.96
CA LEU A 129 -14.45 1.66 30.14
C LEU A 129 -15.90 1.48 30.59
N GLU A 130 -16.62 0.50 30.03
CA GLU A 130 -17.99 0.15 30.46
C GLU A 130 -18.00 -0.28 31.94
N LYS A 131 -17.11 -1.21 32.33
CA LYS A 131 -17.05 -1.68 33.73
C LYS A 131 -16.68 -0.58 34.71
N LEU A 132 -15.80 0.34 34.32
CA LEU A 132 -15.45 1.51 35.14
C LEU A 132 -16.67 2.42 35.36
N GLU A 133 -17.51 2.60 34.34
CA GLU A 133 -18.72 3.41 34.47
C GLU A 133 -19.75 2.74 35.39
N GLU A 134 -19.94 1.42 35.28
CA GLU A 134 -20.79 0.65 36.20
C GLU A 134 -20.33 0.81 37.66
N LEU A 135 -19.03 0.63 37.93
CA LEU A 135 -18.48 0.78 39.28
C LEU A 135 -18.63 2.21 39.82
N LYS A 136 -18.48 3.23 38.96
CA LYS A 136 -18.72 4.62 39.37
C LYS A 136 -20.17 4.83 39.80
N GLN A 137 -21.11 4.29 39.03
CA GLN A 137 -22.55 4.38 39.30
C GLN A 137 -22.94 3.63 40.59
N GLU A 138 -22.40 2.44 40.80
CA GLU A 138 -22.81 1.56 41.90
C GLU A 138 -22.14 1.91 43.24
N HIS A 139 -20.92 2.45 43.21
CA HIS A 139 -20.06 2.48 44.40
C HIS A 139 -19.37 3.81 44.69
N THR A 140 -19.61 4.86 43.89
CA THR A 140 -18.92 6.15 44.08
C THR A 140 -19.84 7.35 43.88
N SER A 141 -19.41 8.52 44.36
CA SER A 141 -20.03 9.82 44.10
C SER A 141 -19.35 10.55 42.93
N LEU A 142 -18.55 9.85 42.13
CA LEU A 142 -17.78 10.45 41.06
C LEU A 142 -18.70 10.86 39.90
N LYS A 143 -18.34 11.95 39.23
CA LYS A 143 -19.05 12.44 38.05
C LYS A 143 -19.18 11.35 36.99
N LEU A 144 -20.40 11.16 36.51
CA LEU A 144 -20.72 10.18 35.49
C LEU A 144 -20.52 10.77 34.10
N ARG A 145 -20.22 9.92 33.12
CA ARG A 145 -20.11 10.34 31.72
C ARG A 145 -21.42 10.91 31.16
N ALA A 146 -22.56 10.53 31.75
CA ALA A 146 -23.87 11.06 31.42
C ALA A 146 -24.09 12.51 31.91
N GLU A 147 -23.18 13.04 32.73
CA GLU A 147 -23.24 14.39 33.31
C GLU A 147 -22.29 15.38 32.59
N GLU A 148 -21.59 14.94 31.54
CA GLU A 148 -20.78 15.77 30.62
C GLU A 148 -21.59 16.13 29.35
#